data_AF-A0A368JDM2-F1
#
_entry.id   AF-A0A368JDM2-F1
#
_cell.length_a   1.000
_cell.length_b   1.000
_cell.length_c   1.000
_cell.angle_alpha   90.00
_cell.angle_beta   90.00
_cell.angle_gamma   90.00
#
_symmetry.space_group_name_H-M   'P 1'
#
loop_
_entity.id
_entity.type
_entity.pdbx_description
1 polymer ?
#
loop_
_entity_poly.entity_id
_entity_poly.type
_entity_poly.pdbx_seq_one_letter_code
_entity_poly.pdbx_strand_id
1 'polypeptide(L)'
;MSNRKDKVVTQREDRDAAKARRRGEPSLKRAAPNRQTKPTILIVCEGENTEPSYFDSFRLSSATVESYGGKKQPVNVVKHASYLASQKKYDEVWCVFDKDDIADRISTTLLFRPKPPVLK
;
A
#
# COMPACT_ATOMS: atom_id res chain seq x y z
N MET A 1 -46.73 7.21 42.09
CA MET A 1 -46.15 6.26 43.06
C MET A 1 -45.90 4.94 42.32
N SER A 2 -44.70 4.71 41.77
CA SER A 2 -44.43 3.46 41.04
C SER A 2 -44.33 2.28 42.01
N ASN A 3 -45.02 1.20 41.67
CA ASN A 3 -45.28 0.09 42.56
C ASN A 3 -44.01 -0.75 42.75
N ARG A 4 -43.73 -1.19 43.97
CA ARG A 4 -42.52 -1.98 44.32
C ARG A 4 -42.37 -3.25 43.46
N LYS A 5 -43.49 -3.77 42.95
CA LYS A 5 -43.57 -4.94 42.08
C LYS A 5 -42.98 -4.67 40.69
N ASP A 6 -43.19 -3.48 40.13
CA ASP A 6 -42.74 -3.13 38.77
C ASP A 6 -41.20 -3.05 38.68
N LYS A 7 -40.56 -2.56 39.75
CA LYS A 7 -39.08 -2.52 39.87
C LYS A 7 -38.43 -3.90 40.00
N VAL A 8 -39.13 -4.88 40.56
CA VAL A 8 -38.59 -6.24 40.75
C VAL A 8 -38.68 -7.04 39.44
N VAL A 9 -39.71 -6.80 38.63
CA VAL A 9 -39.88 -7.43 37.31
C VAL A 9 -38.79 -6.95 36.35
N THR A 10 -38.59 -5.64 36.24
CA THR A 10 -37.54 -5.05 35.40
C THR A 10 -36.13 -5.55 35.75
N GLN A 11 -35.80 -5.62 37.05
CA GLN A 11 -34.51 -6.18 37.49
C GLN A 11 -34.30 -7.65 37.12
N ARG A 12 -35.36 -8.45 37.07
CA ARG A 12 -35.28 -9.87 36.68
C ARG A 12 -35.08 -10.00 35.17
N GLU A 13 -35.81 -9.22 34.38
CA GLU A 13 -35.70 -9.20 32.92
C GLU A 13 -34.30 -8.76 32.46
N ASP A 14 -33.75 -7.69 33.03
CA ASP A 14 -32.39 -7.22 32.72
C ASP A 14 -31.34 -8.27 33.07
N ARG A 15 -31.52 -8.95 34.20
CA ARG A 15 -30.62 -10.01 34.68
C ARG A 15 -30.71 -11.25 33.77
N ASP A 16 -31.90 -11.62 33.32
CA ASP A 16 -32.11 -12.76 32.43
C ASP A 16 -31.59 -12.46 31.00
N ALA A 17 -31.75 -11.23 30.52
CA ALA A 17 -31.16 -10.76 29.27
C ALA A 17 -29.62 -10.75 29.33
N ALA A 18 -29.03 -10.30 30.42
CA ALA A 18 -27.57 -10.36 30.63
C ALA A 18 -27.06 -11.81 30.69
N LYS A 19 -27.83 -12.72 31.31
CA LYS A 19 -27.51 -14.15 31.38
C LYS A 19 -27.61 -14.82 30.01
N ALA A 20 -28.60 -14.46 29.20
CA ALA A 20 -28.77 -14.96 27.84
C ALA A 20 -27.61 -14.52 26.93
N ARG A 21 -27.16 -13.26 27.00
CA ARG A 21 -26.00 -12.76 26.24
C ARG A 21 -24.70 -13.49 26.60
N ARG A 22 -24.53 -13.88 27.87
CA ARG A 22 -23.36 -14.65 28.33
C ARG A 22 -23.40 -16.13 27.96
N ARG A 23 -24.58 -16.68 27.66
CA ARG A 23 -24.78 -18.09 27.27
C ARG A 23 -24.62 -18.34 25.77
N GLY A 24 -24.42 -17.29 24.97
CA GLY A 24 -24.07 -17.44 23.56
C GLY A 24 -22.72 -18.13 23.43
N GLU A 25 -22.69 -19.24 22.70
CA GLU A 25 -21.47 -19.97 22.41
C GLU A 25 -20.53 -19.08 21.58
N PRO A 26 -19.27 -18.86 22.01
CA PRO A 26 -18.35 -18.03 21.25
C PRO A 26 -18.09 -18.69 19.89
N SER A 27 -18.17 -17.90 18.82
CA SER A 27 -17.83 -18.38 17.48
C SER A 27 -16.34 -18.75 17.43
N LEU A 28 -16.04 -20.05 17.49
CA LEU A 28 -14.68 -20.61 17.37
C LEU A 28 -14.20 -20.73 15.91
N LYS A 29 -14.92 -20.13 14.95
CA LYS A 29 -14.54 -20.19 13.53
C LYS A 29 -13.25 -19.40 13.30
N ARG A 30 -12.24 -20.08 12.73
CA ARG A 30 -11.01 -19.43 12.29
C ARG A 30 -11.35 -18.40 11.21
N ALA A 31 -10.82 -17.18 11.36
CA ALA A 31 -10.91 -16.19 10.30
C ALA A 31 -10.30 -16.74 9.00
N ALA A 32 -10.89 -16.39 7.86
CA ALA A 32 -10.36 -16.79 6.56
C ALA A 32 -8.91 -16.30 6.42
N PRO A 33 -8.02 -17.10 5.79
CA PRO A 33 -6.64 -16.69 5.56
C PRO A 33 -6.62 -15.41 4.71
N ASN A 34 -6.08 -14.33 5.26
CA ASN A 34 -5.88 -13.08 4.54
C ASN A 34 -4.37 -12.86 4.35
N ARG A 35 -3.93 -12.83 3.10
CA ARG A 35 -2.56 -12.48 2.72
C ARG A 35 -2.58 -11.12 2.04
N GLN A 36 -2.01 -10.12 2.69
CA GLN A 36 -1.81 -8.81 2.06
C GLN A 36 -0.82 -8.96 0.90
N THR A 37 -1.23 -8.53 -0.29
CA THR A 37 -0.36 -8.44 -1.45
C THR A 37 0.67 -7.33 -1.20
N LYS A 38 1.95 -7.67 -1.33
CA LYS A 38 3.01 -6.67 -1.21
C LYS A 38 2.93 -5.69 -2.39
N PRO A 39 2.97 -4.36 -2.17
CA PRO A 39 3.10 -3.41 -3.26
C PRO A 39 4.34 -3.69 -4.10
N THR A 40 4.22 -3.48 -5.41
CA THR A 40 5.30 -3.67 -6.37
C THR A 40 5.77 -2.33 -6.91
N ILE A 41 7.07 -2.06 -6.79
CA ILE A 41 7.71 -0.79 -7.17
C ILE A 41 8.64 -1.06 -8.36
N LEU A 42 8.46 -0.33 -9.45
CA LEU A 42 9.38 -0.29 -10.58
C LEU A 42 10.36 0.88 -10.39
N ILE A 43 11.66 0.60 -10.46
CA ILE A 43 12.72 1.62 -10.45
C ILE A 43 13.50 1.52 -11.77
N VAL A 44 13.59 2.62 -12.51
CA VAL A 44 14.44 2.69 -13.72
C VAL A 44 15.51 3.76 -13.51
N CYS A 45 16.75 3.41 -13.81
CA CYS A 45 17.92 4.24 -13.53
C CYS A 45 18.86 4.34 -14.74
N GLU A 46 19.79 5.29 -14.71
CA GLU A 46 20.69 5.58 -15.84
C GLU A 46 21.84 4.58 -15.92
N GLY A 47 22.43 4.28 -14.77
CA GLY A 47 23.52 3.35 -14.57
C GLY A 47 23.12 1.93 -14.96
N GLU A 48 24.04 1.21 -15.59
CA GLU A 48 23.77 -0.14 -16.10
C GLU A 48 23.93 -1.22 -15.02
N ASN A 49 24.89 -1.06 -14.12
CA ASN A 49 25.32 -2.13 -13.22
C ASN A 49 25.23 -1.76 -11.74
N THR A 50 25.77 -0.60 -11.36
CA THR A 50 25.90 -0.20 -9.95
C THR A 50 24.55 0.15 -9.33
N GLU A 51 23.74 0.93 -10.04
CA GLU A 51 22.45 1.39 -9.53
C GLU A 51 21.42 0.26 -9.44
N PRO A 52 21.18 -0.56 -10.49
CA PRO A 52 20.25 -1.69 -10.35
C PRO A 52 20.69 -2.65 -9.25
N SER A 53 21.99 -2.97 -9.17
CA SER A 53 22.53 -3.83 -8.12
C SER A 53 22.30 -3.26 -6.71
N TYR A 54 22.34 -1.93 -6.55
CA TYR A 54 22.04 -1.29 -5.28
C TYR A 54 20.55 -1.45 -4.90
N PHE A 55 19.64 -1.20 -5.84
CA PHE A 55 18.20 -1.34 -5.61
C PHE A 55 17.76 -2.79 -5.37
N ASP A 56 18.31 -3.74 -6.12
CA ASP A 56 18.00 -5.17 -5.98
C ASP A 56 18.49 -5.74 -4.65
N SER A 57 19.48 -5.10 -4.02
CA SER A 57 19.97 -5.49 -2.70
C SER A 57 18.99 -5.15 -1.56
N PHE A 58 17.95 -4.35 -1.82
CA PHE A 58 16.98 -3.96 -0.81
C PHE A 58 16.11 -5.14 -0.37
N ARG A 59 16.32 -5.58 0.88
CA ARG A 59 15.47 -6.59 1.54
C ARG A 59 14.26 -5.92 2.19
N LEU A 60 13.30 -5.50 1.38
CA LEU A 60 12.03 -4.97 1.89
C LEU A 60 11.06 -6.10 2.22
N SER A 61 10.62 -6.17 3.48
CA SER A 61 9.56 -7.09 3.89
C SER A 61 8.18 -6.61 3.41
N SER A 62 8.02 -5.30 3.26
CA SER A 62 6.78 -4.60 2.91
C SER A 62 6.50 -4.52 1.42
N ALA A 63 7.51 -4.42 0.56
CA ALA A 63 7.35 -4.18 -0.87
C ALA A 63 8.27 -5.08 -1.71
N THR A 64 7.92 -5.29 -2.97
CA THR A 64 8.78 -5.91 -3.97
C THR A 64 9.33 -4.82 -4.89
N VAL A 65 10.65 -4.77 -5.07
CA VAL A 65 11.32 -3.79 -5.93
C VAL A 65 11.87 -4.51 -7.15
N GLU A 66 11.63 -3.94 -8.33
CA GLU A 66 12.21 -4.39 -9.59
C GLU A 66 12.98 -3.22 -10.19
N SER A 67 14.30 -3.40 -10.37
CA SER A 67 15.17 -2.35 -10.87
C SER A 67 15.68 -2.64 -12.29
N TYR A 68 15.78 -1.60 -13.10
CA TYR A 68 16.29 -1.67 -14.47
C TYR A 68 17.27 -0.53 -14.74
N GLY A 69 18.41 -0.86 -15.35
CA GLY A 69 19.47 0.09 -15.66
C GLY A 69 19.72 0.33 -17.14
N GLY A 70 20.80 1.06 -17.41
CA GLY A 70 21.44 1.16 -18.73
C GLY A 70 20.79 2.17 -19.66
N LYS A 71 20.23 3.26 -19.09
CA LYS A 71 19.54 4.30 -19.83
C LYS A 71 20.27 5.63 -19.62
N LYS A 72 21.37 5.81 -20.35
CA LYS A 72 22.32 6.94 -20.26
C LYS A 72 21.75 8.37 -20.35
N GLN A 73 20.48 8.54 -20.68
CA GLN A 73 19.87 9.87 -20.81
C GLN A 73 18.55 9.90 -20.05
N PRO A 74 18.21 11.03 -19.39
CA PRO A 74 17.02 11.10 -18.57
C PRO A 74 15.73 10.76 -19.32
N VAL A 75 15.62 11.27 -20.54
CA VAL A 75 14.47 11.04 -21.43
C VAL A 75 14.28 9.55 -21.74
N ASN A 76 15.37 8.79 -21.86
CA ASN A 76 15.31 7.38 -22.21
C ASN A 76 14.87 6.50 -21.03
N VAL A 77 15.24 6.84 -19.79
CA VAL A 77 14.70 6.18 -18.59
C VAL A 77 13.20 6.39 -18.51
N VAL A 78 12.70 7.63 -18.68
CA VAL A 78 11.25 7.91 -18.56
C VAL A 78 10.47 7.13 -19.63
N LYS A 79 10.96 7.12 -20.87
CA LYS A 79 10.36 6.33 -21.95
C LYS A 79 10.35 4.84 -21.62
N HIS A 80 11.46 4.33 -21.08
CA HIS A 80 11.58 2.94 -20.71
C HIS A 80 10.67 2.56 -19.53
N ALA A 81 10.59 3.41 -18.51
CA ALA A 81 9.69 3.25 -17.38
C ALA A 81 8.22 3.22 -17.82
N SER A 82 7.83 4.13 -18.72
CA SER A 82 6.48 4.15 -19.30
C SER A 82 6.18 2.88 -20.09
N TYR A 83 7.15 2.41 -20.89
CA TYR A 83 7.05 1.13 -21.60
C TYR A 83 6.87 -0.04 -20.63
N LEU A 84 7.72 -0.19 -19.62
CA LEU A 84 7.63 -1.27 -18.64
C LEU A 84 6.32 -1.22 -17.84
N ALA A 85 5.87 -0.04 -17.44
CA ALA A 85 4.61 0.17 -16.74
C ALA A 85 3.37 -0.19 -17.59
N SER A 86 3.50 -0.18 -18.93
CA SER A 86 2.45 -0.66 -19.83
C SER A 86 2.41 -2.20 -19.95
N GLN A 87 3.56 -2.87 -19.78
CA GLN A 87 3.67 -4.33 -19.90
C GLN A 87 3.25 -5.04 -18.62
N LYS A 88 3.53 -4.44 -17.46
CA LYS A 88 3.24 -5.02 -16.14
C LYS A 88 2.64 -3.97 -15.22
N LYS A 89 1.71 -4.41 -14.37
CA LYS A 89 1.06 -3.55 -13.39
C LYS A 89 1.96 -3.37 -12.17
N TYR A 90 2.38 -2.14 -11.93
CA TYR A 90 3.10 -1.72 -10.73
C TYR A 90 2.22 -0.80 -9.88
N ASP A 91 2.41 -0.82 -8.57
CA ASP A 91 1.74 0.09 -7.66
C ASP A 91 2.42 1.47 -7.68
N GLU A 92 3.74 1.48 -7.83
CA GLU A 92 4.55 2.69 -7.96
C GLU A 92 5.62 2.55 -9.06
N VAL A 93 5.93 3.66 -9.71
CA VAL A 93 6.96 3.74 -10.77
C VAL A 93 7.85 4.93 -10.49
N TRP A 94 9.14 4.68 -10.37
CA TRP A 94 10.18 5.62 -10.00
C TRP A 94 11.24 5.68 -11.10
N CYS A 95 11.66 6.89 -11.43
CA CYS A 95 12.75 7.13 -12.37
C CYS A 95 13.88 7.84 -11.60
N VAL A 96 15.09 7.30 -11.65
CA VAL A 96 16.26 7.78 -10.93
C VAL A 96 17.28 8.30 -11.93
N PHE A 97 17.79 9.49 -11.66
CA PHE A 97 18.70 10.23 -12.53
C PHE A 97 19.70 10.98 -11.66
N ASP A 98 20.97 10.96 -12.06
CA ASP A 98 21.95 11.82 -11.43
C ASP A 98 21.72 13.27 -11.84
N LYS A 99 21.94 14.17 -10.89
CA LYS A 99 21.93 15.60 -11.16
C LYS A 99 23.28 15.99 -11.75
N ASP A 100 23.54 15.55 -12.96
CA ASP A 100 24.62 16.13 -13.76
C ASP A 100 24.21 17.55 -14.20
N ASP A 101 25.21 18.44 -14.32
CA ASP A 101 25.04 19.85 -14.67
C ASP A 101 24.42 20.02 -16.06
N ILE A 102 23.10 19.89 -16.14
CA ILE A 102 22.31 20.38 -17.26
C ILE A 102 22.47 21.90 -17.21
N ALA A 103 23.44 22.40 -17.97
CA ALA A 103 23.60 23.83 -18.20
C ALA A 103 22.28 24.39 -18.73
N ASP A 104 21.51 25.01 -17.84
CA ASP A 104 20.48 26.04 -18.01
C ASP A 104 19.46 25.90 -19.14
N ARG A 105 19.26 24.72 -19.73
CA ARG A 105 18.28 24.56 -20.81
C ARG A 105 17.21 23.55 -20.47
N ILE A 106 16.08 24.17 -20.10
CA ILE A 106 14.67 23.87 -20.41
C ILE A 106 13.90 22.83 -19.56
N SER A 107 13.09 23.41 -18.65
CA SER A 107 11.75 23.01 -18.20
C SER A 107 11.51 21.55 -17.84
N THR A 108 11.97 21.17 -16.66
CA THR A 108 11.53 19.96 -15.95
C THR A 108 10.14 20.19 -15.34
N THR A 109 9.08 19.98 -16.11
CA THR A 109 7.74 19.76 -15.56
C THR A 109 7.61 18.27 -15.22
N LEU A 110 7.99 17.89 -14.00
CA LEU A 110 7.62 16.61 -13.40
C LEU A 110 6.13 16.67 -13.02
N LEU A 111 5.25 16.23 -13.91
CA LEU A 111 3.85 15.97 -13.55
C LEU A 111 3.77 14.65 -12.78
N PHE A 112 4.06 14.72 -11.49
CA PHE A 112 3.62 13.72 -10.52
C PHE A 112 2.09 13.77 -10.49
N ARG A 113 1.41 12.76 -11.06
CA ARG A 113 -0.04 12.57 -10.86
C ARG A 113 -0.23 11.57 -9.72
N PRO A 114 -0.34 12.02 -8.46
CA PRO A 114 -0.74 11.13 -7.39
C PRO A 114 -2.11 10.55 -7.73
N LYS A 115 -2.27 9.23 -7.58
CA LYS A 115 -3.59 8.60 -7.67
C LYS A 115 -4.48 9.24 -6.60
N PRO A 116 -5.68 9.74 -6.95
CA PRO A 116 -6.57 10.32 -5.95
C PRO A 116 -6.86 9.30 -4.86
N PRO A 117 -6.86 9.71 -3.57
CA PRO A 117 -7.18 8.81 -2.48
C PRO A 117 -8.60 8.28 -2.68
N VAL A 118 -8.74 6.95 -2.68
CA VAL A 118 -10.05 6.30 -2.74
C VAL A 118 -10.69 6.48 -1.35
N LEU A 119 -11.63 7.42 -1.25
CA LEU A 119 -12.45 7.60 -0.05
C LEU A 119 -13.27 6.32 0.15
N LYS A 120 -13.14 5.71 1.33
CA LYS A 120 -13.99 4.61 1.80
C LYS A 120 -15.29 5.16 2.39
#